data_AF-A0A6P1BXW8-F1
#
_entry.id   AF-A0A6P1BXW8-F1
#
_cell.length_a   1.000
_cell.length_b   1.000
_cell.length_c   1.000
_cell.angle_alpha   90.00
_cell.angle_beta   90.00
_cell.angle_gamma   90.00
#
_symmetry.space_group_name_H-M   'P 1'
#
loop_
_entity.id
_entity.type
_entity.pdbx_description
1 polymer ?
#
loop_
_entity_poly.entity_id
_entity_poly.type
_entity_poly.pdbx_seq_one_letter_code
_entity_poly.pdbx_strand_id
1 'polypeptide(L)'
;IAPGKNFSNSDIDESVKRLYATGYFSNVSMRVSGSTLVVTVNENQLVNQVVFNGNRKIKDDKLAGIVQTQPLGPFNQAIVTADIARIKEAYGAIGRSDVEITTQTVSVGQGRVNIAFVINEGERTK
;
A
#
# COMPACT_ATOMS: atom_id res chain seq x y z
N ILE A 1 9.86 21.80 -7.67
CA ILE A 1 11.07 22.57 -8.07
C ILE A 1 11.43 22.20 -9.51
N ALA A 2 11.84 23.17 -10.34
CA ALA A 2 12.35 22.92 -11.70
C ALA A 2 13.82 23.36 -11.76
N PRO A 3 14.69 22.68 -12.54
CA PRO A 3 16.07 23.11 -12.72
C PRO A 3 16.15 24.57 -13.21
N GLY A 4 17.01 25.38 -12.59
CA GLY A 4 17.27 26.77 -13.01
C GLY A 4 16.40 27.86 -12.39
N LYS A 5 15.48 27.56 -11.46
CA LYS A 5 14.76 28.57 -10.67
C LYS A 5 15.34 28.72 -9.27
N ASN A 6 15.36 29.96 -8.75
CA ASN A 6 15.58 30.21 -7.33
C ASN A 6 14.49 29.48 -6.53
N PHE A 7 14.91 28.69 -5.53
CA PHE A 7 14.03 27.97 -4.63
C PHE A 7 14.20 28.51 -3.22
N SER A 8 13.10 28.59 -2.48
CA SER A 8 13.05 28.90 -1.06
C SER A 8 12.98 27.61 -0.23
N ASN A 9 13.24 27.70 1.08
CA ASN A 9 13.01 26.55 1.98
C ASN A 9 11.55 26.05 1.93
N SER A 10 10.58 26.94 1.67
CA SER A 10 9.18 26.56 1.49
C SER A 10 8.96 25.69 0.24
N ASP A 11 9.69 25.95 -0.84
CA ASP A 11 9.58 25.16 -2.08
C ASP A 11 10.16 23.75 -1.90
N ILE A 12 11.16 23.60 -1.03
CA ILE A 12 11.75 22.31 -0.64
C ILE A 12 10.70 21.52 0.14
N ASP A 13 10.10 22.11 1.19
CA ASP A 13 9.09 21.44 2.01
C ASP A 13 7.87 21.00 1.19
N GLU A 14 7.40 21.86 0.27
CA GLU A 14 6.30 21.50 -0.61
C GLU A 14 6.66 20.35 -1.55
N SER A 15 7.90 20.34 -2.07
CA SER A 15 8.38 19.26 -2.93
C SER A 15 8.53 17.95 -2.19
N VAL A 16 9.02 17.96 -0.94
CA VAL A 16 9.05 16.79 -0.06
C VAL A 16 7.64 16.26 0.18
N LYS A 17 6.69 17.14 0.54
CA LYS A 17 5.28 16.75 0.71
C LYS A 17 4.67 16.12 -0.54
N ARG A 18 4.93 16.70 -1.72
CA ARG A 18 4.46 16.15 -3.00
C ARG A 18 5.03 14.76 -3.27
N LEU A 19 6.32 14.54 -3.01
CA LEU A 19 6.95 13.23 -3.17
C LEU A 19 6.37 12.18 -2.22
N TYR A 20 6.17 12.53 -0.95
CA TYR A 20 5.46 11.65 0.00
C TYR A 20 4.01 11.37 -0.44
N ALA A 21 3.30 12.39 -0.96
CA ALA A 21 1.93 12.25 -1.43
C ALA A 21 1.78 11.30 -2.62
N THR A 22 2.86 11.03 -3.37
CA THR A 22 2.83 10.01 -4.42
C THR A 22 2.71 8.58 -3.89
N GLY A 23 3.08 8.35 -2.62
CA GLY A 23 3.10 7.02 -2.01
C GLY A 23 4.24 6.10 -2.48
N TYR A 24 5.11 6.54 -3.39
CA TYR A 24 6.22 5.71 -3.91
C TYR A 24 7.51 5.78 -3.09
N PHE A 25 7.60 6.65 -2.08
CA PHE A 25 8.81 6.83 -1.28
C PHE A 25 8.51 6.66 0.21
N SER A 26 9.31 5.83 0.89
CA SER A 26 9.27 5.66 2.35
C SER A 26 9.98 6.80 3.07
N ASN A 27 11.01 7.36 2.44
CA ASN A 27 11.80 8.43 3.01
C ASN A 27 12.32 9.37 1.92
N VAL A 28 12.12 10.68 2.11
CA VAL A 28 12.59 11.73 1.21
C VAL A 28 13.39 12.73 2.02
N SER A 29 14.66 12.89 1.67
CA SER A 29 15.55 13.89 2.29
C SER A 29 16.10 14.81 1.20
N MET A 30 16.03 16.11 1.42
CA MET A 30 16.61 17.11 0.53
C MET A 30 17.67 17.89 1.29
N ARG A 31 18.86 18.04 0.70
CA ARG A 31 19.98 18.81 1.26
C ARG A 31 20.53 19.74 0.21
N VAL A 32 20.86 20.97 0.61
CA VAL A 32 21.54 21.94 -0.25
C VAL A 32 23.04 21.78 -0.04
N SER A 33 23.77 21.54 -1.13
CA SER A 33 25.24 21.49 -1.14
C SER A 33 25.75 22.54 -2.13
N GLY A 34 26.20 23.68 -1.60
CA GLY A 34 26.58 24.85 -2.40
C GLY A 34 25.38 25.39 -3.21
N SER A 35 25.50 25.37 -4.54
CA SER A 35 24.44 25.75 -5.49
C SER A 35 23.59 24.57 -5.99
N THR A 36 23.85 23.35 -5.49
CA THR A 36 23.17 22.12 -5.93
C THR A 36 22.20 21.63 -4.87
N LEU A 37 20.96 21.32 -5.28
CA LEU A 37 20.01 20.61 -4.44
C LEU A 37 20.18 19.09 -4.64
N VAL A 38 20.56 18.39 -3.58
CA VAL A 38 20.69 16.93 -3.56
C VAL A 38 19.43 16.35 -2.94
N VAL A 39 18.72 15.53 -3.71
CA VAL A 39 17.52 14.80 -3.26
C VAL A 39 17.88 13.34 -3.08
N THR A 40 17.75 12.82 -1.86
CA THR A 40 17.93 11.41 -1.52
C THR A 40 16.56 10.81 -1.23
N VAL A 41 16.18 9.79 -1.97
CA VAL A 41 14.92 9.07 -1.79
C VAL A 41 15.17 7.61 -1.44
N ASN A 42 14.31 7.05 -0.60
CA ASN A 42 14.16 5.62 -0.42
C ASN A 42 12.79 5.23 -0.97
N GLU A 43 12.79 4.35 -1.96
CA GLU A 43 11.58 3.88 -2.62
C GLU A 43 10.78 2.97 -1.68
N ASN A 44 9.46 3.05 -1.77
CA ASN A 44 8.56 2.06 -1.19
C ASN A 44 8.61 0.79 -2.03
N GLN A 45 8.32 -0.32 -1.37
CA GLN A 45 8.14 -1.56 -2.11
C GLN A 45 6.93 -1.43 -3.04
N LEU A 46 6.98 -2.05 -4.21
CA LEU A 46 5.86 -2.16 -5.13
C LEU A 46 5.17 -3.50 -4.94
N VAL A 47 3.84 -3.49 -4.96
CA VAL A 47 3.04 -4.71 -4.93
C VAL A 47 3.24 -5.42 -6.28
N ASN A 48 3.85 -6.60 -6.27
CA ASN A 48 4.00 -7.40 -7.48
C ASN A 48 2.73 -8.20 -7.76
N GLN A 49 2.15 -8.80 -6.72
CA GLN A 49 0.92 -9.57 -6.82
C GLN A 49 0.13 -9.51 -5.52
N VAL A 50 -1.20 -9.50 -5.66
CA VAL A 50 -2.15 -9.69 -4.56
C VAL A 50 -2.83 -11.04 -4.75
N VAL A 51 -2.83 -11.87 -3.71
CA VAL A 51 -3.52 -13.16 -3.71
C VAL A 51 -4.46 -13.27 -2.54
N PHE A 52 -5.58 -13.98 -2.73
CA PHE A 52 -6.55 -14.28 -1.69
C PHE A 52 -6.55 -15.79 -1.49
N ASN A 53 -6.39 -16.22 -0.23
CA ASN A 53 -6.34 -17.63 0.13
C ASN A 53 -7.42 -17.93 1.16
N GLY A 54 -8.08 -19.09 1.04
CA GLY A 54 -9.09 -19.54 2.00
C GLY A 54 -10.49 -18.94 1.81
N ASN A 55 -10.65 -17.98 0.92
CA ASN A 55 -11.95 -17.48 0.49
C ASN A 55 -12.66 -18.50 -0.41
N ARG A 56 -13.82 -18.98 0.04
CA ARG A 56 -14.68 -19.91 -0.71
C ARG A 56 -15.99 -19.24 -1.13
N LYS A 57 -16.43 -18.24 -0.36
CA LYS A 57 -17.79 -17.68 -0.44
C LYS A 57 -17.82 -16.35 -1.17
N ILE A 58 -16.75 -15.58 -1.08
CA ILE A 58 -16.50 -14.42 -1.93
C ILE A 58 -15.35 -14.79 -2.88
N LYS A 59 -15.58 -14.68 -4.18
CA LYS A 59 -14.56 -14.97 -5.20
C LYS A 59 -13.49 -13.88 -5.24
N ASP A 60 -12.29 -14.27 -5.65
CA ASP A 60 -11.11 -13.41 -5.76
C ASP A 60 -11.42 -12.11 -6.50
N ASP A 61 -12.12 -12.17 -7.65
CA ASP A 61 -12.47 -10.97 -8.44
C ASP A 61 -13.29 -9.95 -7.65
N LYS A 62 -14.19 -10.42 -6.77
CA LYS A 62 -14.98 -9.53 -5.91
C LYS A 62 -14.11 -8.92 -4.81
N LEU A 63 -13.22 -9.72 -4.21
CA LEU A 63 -12.30 -9.22 -3.20
C LEU A 63 -11.31 -8.22 -3.79
N ALA A 64 -10.79 -8.49 -4.99
CA ALA A 64 -9.92 -7.60 -5.75
C ALA A 64 -10.59 -6.26 -6.07
N GLY A 65 -11.91 -6.25 -6.29
CA GLY A 65 -12.69 -5.01 -6.48
C GLY A 65 -13.00 -4.24 -5.19
N ILE A 66 -12.90 -4.88 -4.02
CA ILE A 66 -13.16 -4.27 -2.70
C ILE A 66 -11.88 -3.65 -2.13
N VAL A 67 -10.73 -4.28 -2.36
CA VAL A 67 -9.44 -3.81 -1.84
C VAL A 67 -8.88 -2.66 -2.69
N GLN A 68 -8.19 -1.74 -2.02
CA GLN A 68 -7.42 -0.68 -2.64
C GLN A 68 -6.02 -1.13 -3.04
N THR A 69 -5.46 -2.12 -2.35
CA THR A 69 -4.19 -2.74 -2.70
C THR A 69 -4.32 -3.41 -4.06
N GLN A 70 -3.56 -2.94 -5.04
CA GLN A 70 -3.57 -3.46 -6.41
C GLN A 70 -2.14 -3.82 -6.85
N PRO A 71 -1.98 -4.81 -7.75
CA PRO A 71 -0.70 -5.06 -8.41
C PRO A 71 -0.15 -3.79 -9.06
N LEU A 72 1.17 -3.66 -9.08
CA LEU A 72 1.95 -2.50 -9.57
C LEU A 72 1.76 -1.20 -8.77
N GLY A 73 0.92 -1.18 -7.74
CA GLY A 73 0.77 -0.06 -6.82
C GLY A 73 1.86 -0.03 -5.75
N PRO A 74 2.02 1.11 -5.04
CA PRO A 74 2.90 1.20 -3.89
C PRO A 74 2.37 0.34 -2.74
N PHE A 75 3.26 -0.45 -2.12
CA PHE A 75 2.98 -1.14 -0.87
C PHE A 75 2.82 -0.12 0.25
N ASN A 76 1.67 -0.17 0.92
CA ASN A 76 1.39 0.66 2.07
C ASN A 76 0.65 -0.16 3.15
N GLN A 77 1.30 -0.35 4.28
CA GLN A 77 0.75 -1.12 5.41
C GLN A 77 -0.57 -0.56 5.95
N ALA A 78 -0.77 0.76 5.88
CA ALA A 78 -2.02 1.39 6.31
C ALA A 78 -3.17 1.05 5.34
N ILE A 79 -2.90 1.03 4.03
CA ILE A 79 -3.88 0.60 3.02
C ILE A 79 -4.23 -0.86 3.21
N VAL A 80 -3.23 -1.73 3.42
CA VAL A 80 -3.43 -3.16 3.66
C VAL A 80 -4.30 -3.39 4.90
N THR A 81 -4.07 -2.65 5.98
CA THR A 81 -4.90 -2.71 7.20
C THR A 81 -6.34 -2.28 6.94
N ALA A 82 -6.54 -1.21 6.15
CA ALA A 82 -7.87 -0.78 5.75
C ALA A 82 -8.58 -1.81 4.85
N ASP A 83 -7.84 -2.47 3.97
CA ASP A 83 -8.36 -3.54 3.12
C ASP A 83 -8.82 -4.75 3.92
N ILE A 84 -8.11 -5.13 4.98
CA ILE A 84 -8.58 -6.16 5.92
C ILE A 84 -9.97 -5.80 6.46
N ALA A 85 -10.17 -4.55 6.91
CA ALA A 85 -11.46 -4.10 7.42
C ALA A 85 -12.56 -4.18 6.36
N ARG A 86 -12.29 -3.72 5.12
CA ARG A 86 -13.25 -3.81 3.99
C ARG A 86 -13.63 -5.24 3.67
N ILE A 87 -12.67 -6.17 3.68
CA ILE A 87 -12.96 -7.59 3.44
C ILE A 87 -13.82 -8.14 4.59
N LYS A 88 -13.50 -7.82 5.85
CA LYS A 88 -14.32 -8.22 7.00
C LYS A 88 -15.76 -7.72 6.88
N GLU A 89 -15.96 -6.46 6.48
CA GLU A 89 -17.28 -5.88 6.24
C GLU A 89 -18.05 -6.64 5.14
N ALA A 90 -17.38 -6.97 4.03
CA ALA A 90 -17.98 -7.74 2.94
C ALA A 90 -18.45 -9.14 3.37
N TYR A 91 -17.70 -9.80 4.25
CA TYR A 91 -18.09 -11.08 4.86
C TYR A 91 -19.20 -10.91 5.91
N GLY A 92 -19.16 -9.85 6.72
CA GLY A 92 -20.22 -9.51 7.66
C GLY A 92 -21.57 -9.30 6.97
N ALA A 93 -21.57 -8.66 5.80
CA ALA A 93 -22.77 -8.44 4.99
C ALA A 93 -23.46 -9.73 4.50
N ILE A 94 -22.73 -10.85 4.45
CA ILE A 94 -23.28 -12.18 4.06
C ILE A 94 -23.48 -13.12 5.25
N GLY A 95 -23.46 -12.61 6.48
CA GLY A 95 -23.65 -13.40 7.70
C GLY A 95 -22.41 -14.22 8.12
N ARG A 96 -21.21 -13.67 7.90
CA ARG A 96 -19.96 -14.23 8.44
C ARG A 96 -19.21 -13.17 9.23
N SER A 97 -19.53 -13.06 10.51
CA SER A 97 -18.91 -12.10 11.41
C SER A 97 -17.63 -12.63 12.05
N ASP A 98 -17.48 -13.95 12.14
CA ASP A 98 -16.32 -14.61 12.76
C ASP A 98 -15.15 -14.84 11.78
N VAL A 99 -15.14 -14.09 10.66
CA VAL A 99 -14.06 -14.19 9.68
C VAL A 99 -12.76 -13.64 10.26
N GLU A 100 -11.71 -14.46 10.25
CA GLU A 100 -10.36 -14.04 10.58
C GLU A 100 -9.58 -13.80 9.30
N ILE A 101 -8.89 -12.67 9.22
CA ILE A 101 -8.11 -12.29 8.04
C ILE A 101 -6.75 -11.88 8.53
N THR A 102 -5.72 -12.51 7.98
CA THR A 102 -4.32 -12.18 8.22
C THR A 102 -3.64 -11.89 6.89
N THR A 103 -2.53 -11.15 6.94
CA THR A 103 -1.76 -10.80 5.75
C THR A 103 -0.36 -11.38 5.84
N GLN A 104 0.09 -12.02 4.78
CA GLN A 104 1.46 -12.47 4.63
C GLN A 104 2.12 -11.68 3.50
N THR A 105 3.31 -11.15 3.74
CA THR A 105 4.09 -10.43 2.75
C THR A 105 5.37 -11.20 2.45
N VAL A 106 5.67 -11.36 1.16
CA VAL A 106 6.88 -12.04 0.69
C VAL A 106 7.61 -11.10 -0.25
N SER A 107 8.82 -10.69 0.12
CA SER A 107 9.67 -9.90 -0.76
C SER A 107 10.14 -10.78 -1.91
N VAL A 108 9.94 -10.32 -3.15
CA VAL A 108 10.39 -11.03 -4.37
C VAL A 108 11.68 -10.42 -4.95
N GLY A 109 12.31 -9.49 -4.21
CA GLY A 109 13.51 -8.77 -4.63
C GLY A 109 13.19 -7.51 -5.46
N GLN A 110 14.23 -6.71 -5.75
CA GLN A 110 14.12 -5.45 -6.52
C GLN A 110 13.05 -4.47 -5.99
N GLY A 111 12.88 -4.41 -4.67
CA GLY A 111 11.87 -3.54 -4.06
C GLY A 111 10.43 -3.97 -4.37
N ARG A 112 10.19 -5.24 -4.67
CA ARG A 112 8.84 -5.76 -4.93
C ARG A 112 8.39 -6.73 -3.84
N VAL A 113 7.09 -6.73 -3.56
CA VAL A 113 6.47 -7.56 -2.53
C VAL A 113 5.20 -8.23 -3.05
N ASN A 114 5.04 -9.52 -2.79
CA ASN A 114 3.78 -10.23 -2.94
C ASN A 114 3.00 -10.13 -1.63
N ILE A 115 1.70 -9.91 -1.72
CA ILE A 115 0.80 -9.85 -0.55
C ILE A 115 -0.24 -10.95 -0.69
N ALA A 116 -0.37 -11.75 0.36
CA ALA A 116 -1.42 -12.74 0.49
C ALA A 116 -2.38 -12.36 1.61
N PHE A 117 -3.65 -12.19 1.29
CA PHE A 117 -4.73 -12.12 2.27
C PHE A 117 -5.18 -13.55 2.57
N VAL A 118 -4.85 -14.03 3.76
CA VAL A 118 -5.25 -15.35 4.26
C VAL A 118 -6.54 -15.18 5.03
N ILE A 119 -7.62 -15.71 4.47
CA ILE A 119 -9.00 -15.58 4.96
C ILE A 119 -9.43 -16.91 5.54
N ASN A 120 -9.68 -16.92 6.84
CA ASN A 120 -10.35 -18.00 7.53
C ASN A 120 -11.82 -17.59 7.73
N GLU A 121 -12.71 -18.14 6.90
CA GLU A 121 -14.14 -17.80 6.91
C GLU A 121 -14.87 -18.21 8.20
N GLY A 122 -14.30 -19.11 8.99
CA GLY A 122 -14.97 -19.68 10.17
C GLY A 122 -16.26 -20.44 9.83
N GLU A 123 -17.02 -20.73 10.88
CA GLU A 123 -18.39 -21.25 10.80
C GLU A 123 -19.37 -20.13 10.44
N ARG A 124 -20.58 -20.49 10.00
CA ARG A 124 -21.59 -19.50 9.62
C ARG A 124 -22.21 -18.87 10.88
N THR A 125 -22.01 -17.57 11.07
CA THR A 125 -22.67 -16.82 12.16
C THR A 125 -24.05 -16.34 11.70
N LYS A 126 -25.11 -16.98 12.22
CA LYS A 126 -26.56 -16.84 11.90
C LYS A 126 -27.07 -17.56 10.67
#